data_AF-A0A9W7XJW4-F1
#
_entry.id   AF-A0A9W7XJW4-F1
#
_cell.length_a   1.000
_cell.length_b   1.000
_cell.length_c   1.000
_cell.angle_alpha   90.00
_cell.angle_beta   90.00
_cell.angle_gamma   90.00
#
_symmetry.space_group_name_H-M   'P 1'
#
loop_
_entity.id
_entity.type
_entity.pdbx_description
1 polymer ?
#
loop_
_entity_poly.entity_id
_entity_poly.type
_entity_poly.pdbx_seq_one_letter_code
_entity_poly.pdbx_strand_id
1 'polypeptide(L)'
;MTCNITLTAIAVAALLQTALGAKCGSQDCGKDTPCCVKGYCNSNAMYCMPINCEAANSYSPGSCWDTAHCVNANVNFGSSNSFAQIADYDGNPSSAAFVSQFEPSNAKQANNELELTLVKQGDGKGFGATVINTRAIQYGTVTTVMRSGCLSGGVVSSFIIRNDRIGDEIDFEFVGADKSTVQSNYYWHDQLDYTKMIKSPVVADTTANYHTYGIQWTPDKIVWSVNGNAFRTVNRADTWDSASNTFKYPDAEAYVSYSIWDGGSGAKGTSDWAGGAIQWGQGPFVMGVKSLTIDCYYKGNETTYKPPSSAGGKTSDSEENDSSADDSSDDDKSSSEKSSTKSSNSTKSIDTQDDTADEQDSVGDDANGEQQETATDGEVVAGTAFDAESSDARALIASVGSMAAALVAAYLF
;
A
#
# COMPACT_ATOMS: atom_id res chain seq x y z
N MET A 1 56.92 58.89 16.99
CA MET A 1 55.56 59.22 16.54
C MET A 1 54.70 57.98 16.73
N THR A 2 53.62 58.10 17.49
CA THR A 2 52.66 57.03 17.75
C THR A 2 51.75 56.82 16.55
N CYS A 3 51.67 55.62 16.01
CA CYS A 3 50.66 55.23 15.02
C CYS A 3 49.81 54.10 15.60
N ASN A 4 48.60 54.42 16.02
CA ASN A 4 47.63 53.43 16.49
C ASN A 4 47.03 52.72 15.27
N ILE A 5 47.37 51.44 15.08
CA ILE A 5 46.66 50.58 14.12
C ILE A 5 45.44 50.01 14.86
N THR A 6 44.29 50.64 14.68
CA THR A 6 43.00 50.08 15.09
C THR A 6 42.72 48.81 14.30
N LEU A 7 42.68 47.68 14.99
CA LEU A 7 42.26 46.40 14.42
C LEU A 7 40.73 46.43 14.22
N THR A 8 40.27 46.72 13.00
CA THR A 8 38.85 46.63 12.66
C THR A 8 38.49 45.15 12.48
N ALA A 9 38.05 44.52 13.57
CA ALA A 9 37.51 43.17 13.51
C ALA A 9 36.18 43.19 12.74
N ILE A 10 36.22 42.85 11.45
CA ILE A 10 35.01 42.61 10.66
C ILE A 10 34.41 41.29 11.15
N ALA A 11 33.45 41.40 12.06
CA ALA A 11 32.61 40.29 12.45
C ALA A 11 31.68 39.92 11.28
N VAL A 12 32.17 39.05 10.38
CA VAL A 12 31.30 38.34 9.44
C VAL A 12 30.49 37.34 10.25
N ALA A 13 29.38 37.80 10.81
CA ALA A 13 28.34 36.94 11.32
C ALA A 13 27.72 36.19 10.13
N ALA A 14 28.33 35.05 9.78
CA ALA A 14 27.75 34.12 8.84
C ALA A 14 26.42 33.63 9.44
N LEU A 15 25.31 34.18 8.92
CA LEU A 15 23.98 33.68 9.16
C LEU A 15 23.88 32.28 8.54
N LEU A 16 24.32 31.26 9.30
CA LEU A 16 23.74 29.94 9.18
C LEU A 16 22.28 30.06 9.64
N GLN A 17 21.41 30.49 8.73
CA GLN A 17 20.03 30.06 8.75
C GLN A 17 20.06 28.56 8.44
N THR A 18 20.24 27.75 9.49
CA THR A 18 19.81 26.36 9.45
C THR A 18 18.35 26.37 9.05
N ALA A 19 18.01 25.72 7.93
CA ALA A 19 16.63 25.54 7.48
C ALA A 19 15.90 24.56 8.43
N LEU A 20 15.71 24.99 9.66
CA LEU A 20 14.67 24.50 10.54
C LEU A 20 13.36 24.86 9.82
N GLY A 21 12.77 23.87 9.13
CA GLY A 21 11.52 24.05 8.41
C GLY A 21 10.49 24.74 9.30
N ALA A 22 9.68 25.62 8.71
CA ALA A 22 8.66 26.35 9.46
C ALA A 22 7.83 25.36 10.27
N LYS A 23 7.56 25.70 11.54
CA LYS A 23 6.80 24.82 12.43
C LYS A 23 5.32 25.09 12.28
N CYS A 24 4.53 24.05 12.08
CA CYS A 24 3.08 24.12 12.05
C CYS A 24 2.41 23.70 13.37
N GLY A 25 1.12 24.00 13.50
CA GLY A 25 0.27 23.60 14.63
C GLY A 25 0.15 24.65 15.74
N SER A 26 1.14 25.55 15.89
CA SER A 26 1.00 26.80 16.65
C SER A 26 1.03 28.06 15.78
N GLN A 27 1.41 27.89 14.51
CA GLN A 27 1.40 28.84 13.40
C GLN A 27 1.04 28.05 12.14
N ASP A 28 0.53 28.71 11.10
CA ASP A 28 0.24 28.06 9.82
C ASP A 28 1.53 27.93 9.00
N CYS A 29 1.56 26.98 8.07
CA CYS A 29 2.71 26.82 7.18
C CYS A 29 2.93 28.01 6.23
N GLY A 30 4.15 28.15 5.73
CA GLY A 30 4.51 29.18 4.76
C GLY A 30 3.99 28.85 3.36
N LYS A 31 3.72 29.89 2.56
CA LYS A 31 3.21 29.78 1.19
C LYS A 31 4.02 28.83 0.29
N ASP A 32 5.36 28.86 0.40
CA ASP A 32 6.28 28.03 -0.40
C ASP A 32 6.53 26.62 0.17
N THR A 33 6.04 26.35 1.39
CA THR A 33 6.13 25.06 2.09
C THR A 33 4.77 24.72 2.72
N PRO A 34 3.69 24.63 1.92
CA PRO A 34 2.34 24.83 2.41
C PRO A 34 1.78 23.65 3.22
N CYS A 35 2.40 22.47 3.13
CA CYS A 35 1.87 21.22 3.67
C CYS A 35 2.50 20.91 5.05
N CYS A 36 1.65 20.76 6.07
CA CYS A 36 2.08 20.40 7.42
C CYS A 36 2.08 18.88 7.63
N VAL A 37 3.15 18.35 8.25
CA VAL A 37 3.20 17.00 8.82
C VAL A 37 3.96 17.02 10.14
N LYS A 38 3.34 16.51 11.21
CA LYS A 38 3.93 16.30 12.55
C LYS A 38 4.65 17.55 13.09
N GLY A 39 4.09 18.74 12.82
CA GLY A 39 4.64 20.02 13.27
C GLY A 39 5.73 20.63 12.38
N TYR A 40 5.98 20.08 11.18
CA TYR A 40 6.93 20.62 10.19
C TYR A 40 6.24 20.94 8.86
N CYS A 41 6.70 21.98 8.18
CA CYS A 41 6.19 22.43 6.88
C CYS A 41 7.12 22.06 5.72
N ASN A 42 6.56 21.56 4.62
CA ASN A 42 7.28 21.32 3.35
C ASN A 42 6.34 21.45 2.14
N SER A 43 6.87 21.28 0.94
CA SER A 43 6.14 21.30 -0.35
C SER A 43 6.32 20.01 -1.18
N ASN A 44 7.14 19.05 -0.72
CA ASN A 44 7.33 17.77 -1.41
C ASN A 44 6.17 16.78 -1.18
N ALA A 45 6.16 15.69 -1.96
CA ALA A 45 5.13 14.66 -1.88
C ALA A 45 4.96 14.06 -0.48
N MET A 46 6.05 13.83 0.25
CA MET A 46 5.99 13.25 1.61
C MET A 46 5.11 14.08 2.55
N TYR A 47 5.06 15.41 2.35
CA TYR A 47 4.27 16.30 3.19
C TYR A 47 2.88 16.57 2.62
N CYS A 48 2.75 16.68 1.30
CA CYS A 48 1.49 17.08 0.66
C CYS A 48 0.54 15.92 0.35
N MET A 49 1.03 14.67 0.29
CA MET A 49 0.17 13.50 0.07
C MET A 49 -0.94 13.37 1.14
N PRO A 50 -2.17 12.94 0.76
CA PRO A 50 -3.32 12.88 1.65
C PRO A 50 -3.06 12.06 2.91
N ILE A 51 -2.29 10.97 2.78
CA ILE A 51 -1.97 10.07 3.89
C ILE A 51 -1.20 10.75 5.04
N ASN A 52 -0.39 11.77 4.74
CA ASN A 52 0.45 12.47 5.74
C ASN A 52 -0.07 13.87 6.10
N CYS A 53 -0.62 14.60 5.13
CA CYS A 53 -0.85 16.04 5.25
C CYS A 53 -1.91 16.43 6.29
N GLU A 54 -1.60 17.41 7.13
CA GLU A 54 -2.48 17.95 8.18
C GLU A 54 -3.13 19.25 7.69
N ALA A 55 -4.26 19.16 6.98
CA ALA A 55 -4.92 20.31 6.34
C ALA A 55 -5.26 21.45 7.32
N ALA A 56 -5.62 21.12 8.56
CA ALA A 56 -5.94 22.10 9.61
C ALA A 56 -4.72 22.87 10.16
N ASN A 57 -3.50 22.36 9.94
CA ASN A 57 -2.23 22.96 10.39
C ASN A 57 -1.38 23.47 9.20
N SER A 58 -1.89 23.33 7.98
CA SER A 58 -1.23 23.71 6.73
C SER A 58 -1.49 25.18 6.39
N TYR A 59 -0.85 25.73 5.34
CA TYR A 59 -0.99 27.14 4.93
C TYR A 59 -2.45 27.51 4.60
N SER A 60 -3.23 26.55 4.12
CA SER A 60 -4.66 26.65 3.85
C SER A 60 -5.30 25.26 3.87
N PRO A 61 -6.64 25.15 3.99
CA PRO A 61 -7.34 23.87 3.89
C PRO A 61 -7.10 23.12 2.56
N GLY A 62 -6.79 23.83 1.48
CA GLY A 62 -6.47 23.27 0.16
C GLY A 62 -4.98 23.11 -0.12
N SER A 63 -4.13 23.12 0.91
CA SER A 63 -2.68 22.89 0.76
C SER A 63 -2.31 21.43 0.61
N CYS A 64 -3.08 20.53 1.24
CA CYS A 64 -2.94 19.10 1.03
C CYS A 64 -3.46 18.70 -0.36
N TRP A 65 -2.85 17.67 -0.96
CA TRP A 65 -3.35 17.10 -2.20
C TRP A 65 -4.69 16.39 -1.97
N ASP A 66 -5.58 16.48 -2.96
CA ASP A 66 -6.80 15.68 -3.00
C ASP A 66 -6.45 14.19 -3.07
N THR A 67 -7.27 13.33 -2.44
CA THR A 67 -7.12 11.88 -2.59
C THR A 67 -7.45 11.45 -4.00
N ALA A 68 -6.43 10.97 -4.72
CA ALA A 68 -6.62 10.28 -5.99
C ALA A 68 -7.20 8.88 -5.72
N HIS A 69 -8.49 8.68 -6.02
CA HIS A 69 -9.16 7.40 -5.84
C HIS A 69 -8.76 6.38 -6.91
N CYS A 70 -9.16 5.14 -6.65
CA CYS A 70 -8.89 3.95 -7.45
C CYS A 70 -9.29 4.16 -8.92
N VAL A 71 -8.42 3.74 -9.85
CA VAL A 71 -8.77 3.54 -11.26
C VAL A 71 -8.36 2.13 -11.65
N ASN A 72 -9.11 1.48 -12.54
CA ASN A 72 -8.68 0.19 -13.08
C ASN A 72 -7.32 0.35 -13.75
N ALA A 73 -6.32 -0.40 -13.29
CA ALA A 73 -4.93 -0.20 -13.65
C ALA A 73 -4.25 -1.51 -14.06
N ASN A 74 -3.40 -1.43 -15.07
CA ASN A 74 -2.45 -2.49 -15.43
C ASN A 74 -1.06 -1.84 -15.51
N VAL A 75 -0.33 -1.91 -14.39
CA VAL A 75 1.00 -1.34 -14.23
C VAL A 75 2.02 -2.39 -14.66
N ASN A 76 2.85 -2.05 -15.63
CA ASN A 76 4.02 -2.83 -16.04
C ASN A 76 5.27 -2.07 -15.60
N PHE A 77 6.03 -2.60 -14.64
CA PHE A 77 7.21 -1.91 -14.10
C PHE A 77 8.44 -1.93 -15.05
N GLY A 78 8.31 -2.55 -16.22
CA GLY A 78 9.23 -2.37 -17.35
C GLY A 78 8.90 -1.18 -18.26
N SER A 79 7.73 -0.52 -18.12
CA SER A 79 7.45 0.72 -18.86
C SER A 79 7.93 1.96 -18.11
N SER A 80 8.27 3.01 -18.87
CA SER A 80 8.40 4.37 -18.31
C SER A 80 7.14 4.78 -17.55
N ASN A 81 7.30 5.64 -16.54
CA ASN A 81 6.23 6.28 -15.76
C ASN A 81 5.41 5.35 -14.86
N SER A 82 5.96 4.22 -14.41
CA SER A 82 5.31 3.36 -13.41
C SER A 82 5.82 3.62 -11.98
N PHE A 83 7.01 4.21 -11.81
CA PHE A 83 7.58 4.58 -10.51
C PHE A 83 8.29 5.94 -10.55
N ALA A 84 8.18 6.72 -9.48
CA ALA A 84 8.93 7.96 -9.24
C ALA A 84 9.60 7.95 -7.86
N GLN A 85 10.70 8.70 -7.70
CA GLN A 85 11.21 9.02 -6.37
C GLN A 85 10.31 10.08 -5.71
N ILE A 86 10.21 10.07 -4.38
CA ILE A 86 9.36 10.99 -3.62
C ILE A 86 9.77 12.46 -3.75
N ALA A 87 11.03 12.71 -4.10
CA ALA A 87 11.55 14.05 -4.42
C ALA A 87 11.11 14.54 -5.81
N ASP A 88 10.84 13.62 -6.75
CA ASP A 88 10.47 13.93 -8.15
C ASP A 88 8.96 13.86 -8.38
N TYR A 89 8.19 13.33 -7.43
CA TYR A 89 6.75 13.15 -7.55
C TYR A 89 5.98 14.46 -7.30
N ASP A 90 5.25 14.91 -8.31
CA ASP A 90 4.49 16.17 -8.36
C ASP A 90 3.04 16.04 -7.87
N GLY A 91 2.67 14.86 -7.35
CA GLY A 91 1.32 14.52 -6.91
C GLY A 91 0.40 14.02 -8.02
N ASN A 92 0.81 14.05 -9.28
CA ASN A 92 -0.02 13.58 -10.38
C ASN A 92 -0.04 12.05 -10.44
N PRO A 93 -1.14 11.35 -10.12
CA PRO A 93 -1.22 9.89 -10.17
C PRO A 93 -1.15 9.31 -11.60
N SER A 94 -0.97 10.17 -12.61
CA SER A 94 -0.70 9.80 -14.00
C SER A 94 0.78 9.95 -14.40
N SER A 95 1.60 10.62 -13.57
CA SER A 95 3.07 10.73 -13.79
C SER A 95 3.82 9.51 -13.26
N ALA A 96 3.32 8.89 -12.19
CA ALA A 96 3.76 7.60 -11.69
C ALA A 96 2.61 6.83 -11.00
N ALA A 97 2.60 5.50 -11.14
CA ALA A 97 1.69 4.62 -10.41
C ALA A 97 2.16 4.34 -8.98
N PHE A 98 3.47 4.34 -8.73
CA PHE A 98 4.09 4.18 -7.42
C PHE A 98 5.10 5.29 -7.13
N VAL A 99 5.26 5.64 -5.86
CA VAL A 99 6.28 6.57 -5.37
C VAL A 99 7.05 5.92 -4.22
N SER A 100 8.34 6.24 -4.06
CA SER A 100 9.07 5.88 -2.83
C SER A 100 8.42 6.56 -1.61
N GLN A 101 8.58 6.00 -0.40
CA GLN A 101 8.08 6.65 0.82
C GLN A 101 9.11 7.55 1.52
N PHE A 102 10.40 7.38 1.24
CA PHE A 102 11.50 8.09 1.90
C PHE A 102 12.77 8.05 1.05
N GLU A 103 13.77 8.86 1.42
CA GLU A 103 15.10 8.86 0.81
C GLU A 103 16.20 8.52 1.83
N PRO A 104 17.28 7.81 1.43
CA PRO A 104 17.48 7.21 0.11
C PRO A 104 16.52 6.03 -0.09
N SER A 105 15.80 5.99 -1.20
CA SER A 105 14.66 5.07 -1.36
C SER A 105 15.01 3.59 -1.46
N ASN A 106 16.23 3.27 -1.89
CA ASN A 106 16.68 1.94 -2.32
C ASN A 106 15.72 1.25 -3.33
N ALA A 107 14.92 2.05 -4.04
CA ALA A 107 13.94 1.62 -5.02
C ALA A 107 14.25 2.24 -6.39
N LYS A 108 14.14 1.43 -7.45
CA LYS A 108 14.38 1.87 -8.83
C LYS A 108 13.66 0.96 -9.83
N GLN A 109 13.38 1.47 -11.02
CA GLN A 109 13.07 0.61 -12.16
C GLN A 109 14.37 0.09 -12.80
N ALA A 110 14.48 -1.22 -12.95
CA ALA A 110 15.60 -1.89 -13.62
C ALA A 110 15.15 -3.26 -14.13
N ASN A 111 15.83 -3.85 -15.12
CA ASN A 111 15.58 -5.23 -15.57
C ASN A 111 14.12 -5.57 -15.96
N ASN A 112 13.35 -4.57 -16.38
CA ASN A 112 11.90 -4.61 -16.63
C ASN A 112 11.03 -4.89 -15.39
N GLU A 113 11.49 -4.49 -14.21
CA GLU A 113 10.78 -4.57 -12.94
C GLU A 113 11.06 -3.37 -12.03
N LEU A 114 10.28 -3.25 -10.95
CA LEU A 114 10.58 -2.38 -9.82
C LEU A 114 11.40 -3.19 -8.81
N GLU A 115 12.68 -2.81 -8.65
CA GLU A 115 13.62 -3.40 -7.70
C GLU A 115 13.61 -2.62 -6.39
N LEU A 116 13.34 -3.30 -5.27
CA LEU A 116 13.47 -2.79 -3.90
C LEU A 116 14.63 -3.52 -3.23
N THR A 117 15.64 -2.79 -2.73
CA THR A 117 16.87 -3.37 -2.19
C THR A 117 17.01 -3.18 -0.68
N LEU A 118 17.44 -4.22 0.03
CA LEU A 118 17.84 -4.14 1.45
C LEU A 118 19.37 -4.10 1.56
N VAL A 119 19.91 -2.98 2.01
CA VAL A 119 21.36 -2.74 2.13
C VAL A 119 21.83 -2.73 3.58
N LYS A 120 23.07 -3.15 3.82
CA LYS A 120 23.67 -3.11 5.16
C LYS A 120 24.16 -1.69 5.50
N GLN A 121 23.77 -1.19 6.67
CA GLN A 121 24.23 0.07 7.23
C GLN A 121 25.48 -0.09 8.12
N GLY A 122 26.12 1.03 8.44
CA GLY A 122 27.34 1.06 9.28
C GLY A 122 27.14 0.55 10.71
N ASP A 123 25.91 0.60 11.24
CA ASP A 123 25.53 0.03 12.54
C ASP A 123 25.27 -1.49 12.49
N GLY A 124 25.34 -2.09 11.30
CA GLY A 124 25.16 -3.51 11.06
C GLY A 124 23.73 -3.94 10.72
N LYS A 125 22.74 -3.04 10.78
CA LYS A 125 21.34 -3.32 10.44
C LYS A 125 21.07 -3.22 8.95
N GLY A 126 19.93 -3.75 8.51
CA GLY A 126 19.41 -3.52 7.17
C GLY A 126 18.63 -2.20 7.09
N PHE A 127 18.87 -1.45 6.02
CA PHE A 127 18.03 -0.33 5.62
C PHE A 127 17.44 -0.63 4.25
N GLY A 128 16.12 -0.59 4.18
CA GLY A 128 15.33 -1.18 3.10
C GLY A 128 14.73 -0.16 2.16
N ALA A 129 13.60 -0.55 1.58
CA ALA A 129 12.81 0.29 0.69
C ALA A 129 11.33 0.12 1.00
N THR A 130 10.54 1.18 0.82
CA THR A 130 9.08 1.12 0.77
C THR A 130 8.60 2.00 -0.35
N VAL A 131 7.68 1.48 -1.16
CA VAL A 131 6.99 2.20 -2.23
C VAL A 131 5.48 2.07 -2.04
N ILE A 132 4.75 3.12 -2.39
CA ILE A 132 3.29 3.21 -2.20
C ILE A 132 2.62 3.62 -3.51
N ASN A 133 1.44 3.06 -3.77
CA ASN A 133 0.59 3.43 -4.90
C ASN A 133 0.17 4.90 -4.76
N THR A 134 0.16 5.62 -5.86
CA THR A 134 -0.28 7.03 -5.90
C THR A 134 -1.80 7.18 -5.81
N ARG A 135 -2.55 6.08 -5.96
CA ARG A 135 -4.01 6.03 -5.81
C ARG A 135 -4.44 5.17 -4.63
N ALA A 136 -5.42 5.69 -3.91
CA ALA A 136 -6.09 4.99 -2.82
C ALA A 136 -7.12 3.99 -3.38
N ILE A 137 -7.38 2.92 -2.65
CA ILE A 137 -8.31 1.84 -3.01
C ILE A 137 -9.25 1.53 -1.85
N GLN A 138 -10.55 1.42 -2.12
CA GLN A 138 -11.52 0.89 -1.17
C GLN A 138 -12.28 -0.25 -1.85
N TYR A 139 -11.91 -1.47 -1.48
CA TYR A 139 -12.29 -2.71 -2.16
C TYR A 139 -11.84 -2.80 -3.64
N GLY A 140 -11.70 -4.04 -4.10
CA GLY A 140 -11.27 -4.37 -5.46
C GLY A 140 -10.56 -5.72 -5.51
N THR A 141 -9.97 -6.03 -6.66
CA THR A 141 -9.01 -7.14 -6.78
C THR A 141 -7.65 -6.57 -7.16
N VAL A 142 -6.65 -6.82 -6.32
CA VAL A 142 -5.25 -6.40 -6.52
C VAL A 142 -4.42 -7.65 -6.79
N THR A 143 -3.79 -7.73 -7.96
CA THR A 143 -2.99 -8.89 -8.38
C THR A 143 -1.60 -8.43 -8.80
N THR A 144 -0.56 -8.95 -8.18
CA THR A 144 0.84 -8.61 -8.47
C THR A 144 1.63 -9.81 -8.99
N VAL A 145 2.63 -9.58 -9.84
CA VAL A 145 3.62 -10.59 -10.23
C VAL A 145 4.98 -10.19 -9.66
N MET A 146 5.45 -10.92 -8.64
CA MET A 146 6.67 -10.55 -7.91
C MET A 146 7.47 -11.75 -7.41
N ARG A 147 8.72 -11.48 -7.04
CA ARG A 147 9.59 -12.34 -6.22
C ARG A 147 10.06 -11.54 -4.99
N SER A 148 10.23 -12.21 -3.87
CA SER A 148 10.76 -11.63 -2.63
C SER A 148 12.29 -11.49 -2.68
N GLY A 149 12.85 -10.60 -1.85
CA GLY A 149 14.31 -10.50 -1.65
C GLY A 149 14.85 -11.41 -0.55
N CYS A 150 14.03 -12.34 -0.05
CA CYS A 150 14.17 -13.03 1.23
C CYS A 150 15.21 -14.17 1.24
N LEU A 151 16.44 -13.91 0.79
CA LEU A 151 17.48 -14.93 0.68
C LEU A 151 18.05 -15.38 2.04
N SER A 152 17.74 -14.68 3.15
CA SER A 152 18.22 -14.98 4.50
C SER A 152 17.14 -14.74 5.55
N GLY A 153 17.21 -15.45 6.68
CA GLY A 153 16.44 -15.08 7.88
C GLY A 153 16.70 -13.61 8.27
N GLY A 154 15.71 -12.97 8.87
CA GLY A 154 15.74 -11.53 9.16
C GLY A 154 15.36 -10.64 7.98
N VAL A 155 15.52 -11.10 6.73
CA VAL A 155 15.04 -10.39 5.54
C VAL A 155 13.55 -10.68 5.36
N VAL A 156 12.77 -9.61 5.27
CA VAL A 156 11.33 -9.65 5.02
C VAL A 156 11.03 -8.87 3.76
N SER A 157 10.09 -9.35 2.94
CA SER A 157 9.48 -8.59 1.84
C SER A 157 7.97 -8.61 2.02
N SER A 158 7.29 -7.52 1.66
CA SER A 158 5.87 -7.36 1.96
C SER A 158 5.12 -6.80 0.76
N PHE A 159 3.88 -7.24 0.58
CA PHE A 159 2.89 -6.66 -0.33
C PHE A 159 1.62 -6.42 0.50
N ILE A 160 1.29 -5.16 0.74
CA ILE A 160 0.31 -4.76 1.75
C ILE A 160 -0.72 -3.81 1.13
N ILE A 161 -1.98 -3.94 1.54
CA ILE A 161 -3.02 -2.91 1.38
C ILE A 161 -3.26 -2.32 2.79
N ARG A 162 -2.84 -1.08 3.05
CA ARG A 162 -2.94 -0.48 4.39
C ARG A 162 -3.41 0.97 4.39
N ASN A 163 -4.17 1.35 5.42
CA ASN A 163 -4.45 2.74 5.78
C ASN A 163 -3.65 3.11 7.04
N ASP A 164 -2.59 3.90 6.90
CA ASP A 164 -1.70 4.27 8.02
C ASP A 164 -2.32 5.23 9.05
N ARG A 165 -3.49 5.84 8.77
CA ARG A 165 -4.20 6.69 9.73
C ARG A 165 -5.21 5.94 10.57
N ILE A 166 -5.83 4.90 10.00
CA ILE A 166 -6.88 4.10 10.63
C ILE A 166 -6.32 2.83 11.24
N GLY A 167 -5.31 2.21 10.62
CA GLY A 167 -4.73 0.93 11.04
C GLY A 167 -5.40 -0.31 10.44
N ASP A 168 -6.19 -0.13 9.37
CA ASP A 168 -6.68 -1.25 8.56
C ASP A 168 -5.58 -1.76 7.64
N GLU A 169 -5.39 -3.08 7.61
CA GLU A 169 -4.30 -3.75 6.89
C GLU A 169 -4.73 -5.11 6.33
N ILE A 170 -4.29 -5.42 5.12
CA ILE A 170 -4.41 -6.72 4.46
C ILE A 170 -3.07 -7.02 3.80
N ASP A 171 -2.39 -8.08 4.23
CA ASP A 171 -0.99 -8.30 3.87
C ASP A 171 -0.70 -9.67 3.22
N PHE A 172 0.41 -9.66 2.49
CA PHE A 172 1.25 -10.81 2.18
C PHE A 172 2.66 -10.54 2.71
N GLU A 173 3.14 -11.37 3.64
CA GLU A 173 4.48 -11.29 4.23
C GLU A 173 5.35 -12.47 3.78
N PHE A 174 6.50 -12.15 3.20
CA PHE A 174 7.54 -13.11 2.78
C PHE A 174 8.69 -13.05 3.78
N VAL A 175 9.09 -14.20 4.33
CA VAL A 175 10.07 -14.26 5.41
C VAL A 175 11.19 -15.20 5.01
N GLY A 176 12.45 -14.73 5.03
CA GLY A 176 13.58 -15.54 4.53
C GLY A 176 13.95 -16.77 5.38
N ALA A 177 13.29 -16.96 6.52
CA ALA A 177 13.25 -18.23 7.25
C ALA A 177 12.51 -19.36 6.49
N ASP A 178 11.53 -19.01 5.64
CA ASP A 178 10.74 -19.94 4.83
C ASP A 178 10.50 -19.36 3.43
N LYS A 179 11.35 -19.78 2.50
CA LYS A 179 11.29 -19.38 1.09
C LYS A 179 10.20 -20.12 0.29
N SER A 180 9.50 -21.08 0.92
CA SER A 180 8.59 -22.01 0.25
C SER A 180 7.12 -21.63 0.35
N THR A 181 6.78 -20.74 1.29
CA THR A 181 5.41 -20.23 1.50
C THR A 181 5.41 -18.70 1.52
N VAL A 182 4.21 -18.12 1.48
CA VAL A 182 3.96 -16.73 1.87
C VAL A 182 2.97 -16.72 3.04
N GLN A 183 3.10 -15.77 3.94
CA GLN A 183 2.15 -15.56 5.03
C GLN A 183 1.08 -14.57 4.58
N SER A 184 -0.17 -14.82 4.97
CA SER A 184 -1.26 -13.84 4.87
C SER A 184 -1.68 -13.43 6.27
N ASN A 185 -1.99 -12.16 6.46
CA ASN A 185 -2.65 -11.67 7.65
C ASN A 185 -3.54 -10.45 7.32
N TYR A 186 -4.28 -9.99 8.34
CA TYR A 186 -5.04 -8.75 8.27
C TYR A 186 -5.22 -8.16 9.67
N TYR A 187 -5.28 -6.83 9.77
CA TYR A 187 -5.57 -6.12 11.00
C TYR A 187 -6.71 -5.12 10.77
N TRP A 188 -7.49 -4.89 11.82
CA TRP A 188 -8.55 -3.88 11.84
C TRP A 188 -8.20 -2.84 12.91
N HIS A 189 -8.17 -1.57 12.52
CA HIS A 189 -7.89 -0.43 13.41
C HIS A 189 -6.65 -0.61 14.33
N ASP A 190 -5.52 -1.07 13.78
CA ASP A 190 -4.26 -1.40 14.48
C ASP A 190 -4.42 -2.40 15.65
N GLN A 191 -5.52 -3.17 15.70
CA GLN A 191 -5.70 -4.25 16.67
C GLN A 191 -4.87 -5.47 16.27
N LEU A 192 -3.62 -5.48 16.72
CA LEU A 192 -2.66 -6.55 16.46
C LEU A 192 -3.14 -7.88 17.06
N ASP A 193 -3.35 -8.86 16.18
CA ASP A 193 -3.70 -10.23 16.52
C ASP A 193 -2.75 -11.19 15.79
N TYR A 194 -1.70 -11.60 16.50
CA TYR A 194 -0.66 -12.47 15.96
C TYR A 194 -1.12 -13.92 15.73
N THR A 195 -2.37 -14.27 16.06
CA THR A 195 -2.92 -15.62 15.86
C THR A 195 -3.57 -15.81 14.49
N LYS A 196 -3.85 -14.71 13.77
CA LYS A 196 -4.54 -14.71 12.47
C LYS A 196 -3.65 -14.97 11.26
N MET A 197 -2.34 -15.12 11.43
CA MET A 197 -1.44 -15.42 10.32
C MET A 197 -1.71 -16.83 9.76
N ILE A 198 -1.90 -16.93 8.45
CA ILE A 198 -2.06 -18.21 7.74
C ILE A 198 -1.05 -18.27 6.60
N LYS A 199 -0.21 -19.31 6.59
CA LYS A 199 0.69 -19.63 5.48
C LYS A 199 -0.08 -20.18 4.27
N SER A 200 0.40 -19.83 3.08
CA SER A 200 0.01 -20.52 1.85
C SER A 200 0.45 -21.99 1.88
N PRO A 201 -0.15 -22.85 1.03
CA PRO A 201 0.51 -24.07 0.56
C PRO A 201 1.91 -23.76 0.00
N VAL A 202 2.73 -24.80 -0.21
CA VAL A 202 4.05 -24.65 -0.83
C VAL A 202 3.89 -24.14 -2.26
N VAL A 203 4.52 -23.01 -2.57
CA VAL A 203 4.47 -22.31 -3.87
C VAL A 203 5.78 -22.45 -4.66
N ALA A 204 6.63 -23.41 -4.30
CA ALA A 204 8.02 -23.61 -4.74
C ALA A 204 9.04 -22.70 -4.04
N ASP A 205 9.61 -21.69 -4.72
CA ASP A 205 10.61 -20.77 -4.15
C ASP A 205 10.20 -19.33 -4.48
N THR A 206 9.88 -18.54 -3.45
CA THR A 206 9.42 -17.15 -3.55
C THR A 206 10.55 -16.15 -3.80
N THR A 207 11.81 -16.57 -3.71
CA THR A 207 13.00 -15.73 -3.93
C THR A 207 13.56 -15.88 -5.35
N ALA A 208 13.55 -17.09 -5.89
CA ALA A 208 14.06 -17.42 -7.21
C ALA A 208 13.03 -17.25 -8.33
N ASN A 209 11.73 -17.49 -8.04
CA ASN A 209 10.67 -17.47 -9.05
C ASN A 209 9.70 -16.32 -8.81
N TYR A 210 9.12 -15.84 -9.92
CA TYR A 210 7.99 -14.93 -9.88
C TYR A 210 6.71 -15.72 -9.77
N HIS A 211 5.86 -15.33 -8.81
CA HIS A 211 4.52 -15.87 -8.65
C HIS A 211 3.50 -14.74 -8.73
N THR A 212 2.27 -15.11 -9.03
CA THR A 212 1.13 -14.18 -9.01
C THR A 212 0.48 -14.22 -7.63
N TYR A 213 0.46 -13.10 -6.92
CA TYR A 213 -0.21 -12.97 -5.62
C TYR A 213 -1.44 -12.09 -5.79
N GLY A 214 -2.61 -12.58 -5.37
CA GLY A 214 -3.89 -11.90 -5.55
C GLY A 214 -4.62 -11.71 -4.23
N ILE A 215 -5.03 -10.46 -3.96
CA ILE A 215 -5.95 -10.09 -2.88
C ILE A 215 -7.25 -9.61 -3.54
N GLN A 216 -8.34 -10.36 -3.36
CA GLN A 216 -9.70 -9.88 -3.64
C GLN A 216 -10.29 -9.40 -2.31
N TRP A 217 -10.52 -8.09 -2.19
CA TRP A 217 -11.10 -7.45 -1.02
C TRP A 217 -12.43 -6.83 -1.41
N THR A 218 -13.50 -7.19 -0.71
CA THR A 218 -14.88 -6.75 -0.99
C THR A 218 -15.55 -6.33 0.33
N PRO A 219 -16.72 -5.69 0.31
CA PRO A 219 -17.46 -5.41 1.56
C PRO A 219 -17.76 -6.67 2.39
N ASP A 220 -17.85 -7.85 1.76
CA ASP A 220 -18.29 -9.09 2.43
C ASP A 220 -17.14 -10.08 2.74
N LYS A 221 -16.01 -10.01 2.03
CA LYS A 221 -14.89 -10.95 2.22
C LYS A 221 -13.53 -10.44 1.67
N ILE A 222 -12.46 -10.97 2.27
CA ILE A 222 -11.10 -10.95 1.72
C ILE A 222 -10.73 -12.37 1.28
N VAL A 223 -10.13 -12.50 0.09
CA VAL A 223 -9.60 -13.76 -0.45
C VAL A 223 -8.15 -13.56 -0.87
N TRP A 224 -7.26 -14.40 -0.36
CA TRP A 224 -5.85 -14.46 -0.77
C TRP A 224 -5.63 -15.64 -1.69
N SER A 225 -4.87 -15.43 -2.76
CA SER A 225 -4.53 -16.44 -3.76
C SER A 225 -3.07 -16.38 -4.19
N VAL A 226 -2.51 -17.53 -4.57
CA VAL A 226 -1.21 -17.61 -5.23
C VAL A 226 -1.33 -18.42 -6.52
N ASN A 227 -0.77 -17.90 -7.62
CA ASN A 227 -0.83 -18.47 -8.96
C ASN A 227 -2.27 -18.81 -9.39
N GLY A 228 -3.22 -17.93 -9.06
CA GLY A 228 -4.65 -18.09 -9.33
C GLY A 228 -5.42 -19.00 -8.36
N ASN A 229 -4.73 -19.71 -7.47
CA ASN A 229 -5.36 -20.62 -6.51
C ASN A 229 -5.62 -19.90 -5.18
N ALA A 230 -6.89 -19.73 -4.81
CA ALA A 230 -7.27 -19.21 -3.50
C ALA A 230 -6.88 -20.20 -2.39
N PHE A 231 -6.26 -19.72 -1.31
CA PHE A 231 -5.87 -20.55 -0.16
C PHE A 231 -6.44 -20.04 1.18
N ARG A 232 -6.92 -18.80 1.23
CA ARG A 232 -7.57 -18.21 2.40
C ARG A 232 -8.77 -17.38 1.97
N THR A 233 -9.85 -17.49 2.72
CA THR A 233 -10.98 -16.54 2.69
C THR A 233 -11.29 -16.13 4.13
N VAL A 234 -11.56 -14.85 4.35
CA VAL A 234 -12.10 -14.29 5.59
C VAL A 234 -13.39 -13.59 5.22
N ASN A 235 -14.54 -14.07 5.70
CA ASN A 235 -15.80 -13.36 5.50
C ASN A 235 -15.97 -12.31 6.59
N ARG A 236 -16.53 -11.14 6.26
CA ARG A 236 -16.83 -10.07 7.23
C ARG A 236 -17.76 -10.57 8.34
N ALA A 237 -18.70 -11.46 8.02
CA ALA A 237 -19.58 -12.08 9.01
C ALA A 237 -18.81 -12.81 10.14
N ASP A 238 -17.67 -13.43 9.80
CA ASP A 238 -16.86 -14.21 10.74
C ASP A 238 -15.99 -13.33 11.66
N THR A 239 -15.93 -12.01 11.41
CA THR A 239 -15.15 -11.06 12.23
C THR A 239 -15.99 -10.30 13.26
N TRP A 240 -17.25 -10.70 13.45
CA TRP A 240 -18.14 -10.11 14.45
C TRP A 240 -17.59 -10.28 15.87
N ASP A 241 -17.30 -9.17 16.54
CA ASP A 241 -16.96 -9.15 17.96
C ASP A 241 -18.17 -8.71 18.79
N SER A 242 -18.79 -9.68 19.47
CA SER A 242 -19.92 -9.44 20.36
C SER A 242 -19.61 -8.51 21.54
N ALA A 243 -18.34 -8.39 21.95
CA ALA A 243 -17.95 -7.52 23.07
C ALA A 243 -17.93 -6.03 22.69
N SER A 244 -17.56 -5.71 21.44
CA SER A 244 -17.55 -4.34 20.91
C SER A 244 -18.70 -4.03 19.95
N ASN A 245 -19.57 -5.02 19.65
CA ASN A 245 -20.72 -4.90 18.75
C ASN A 245 -20.34 -4.34 17.37
N THR A 246 -19.23 -4.82 16.82
CA THR A 246 -18.71 -4.40 15.51
C THR A 246 -18.08 -5.58 14.76
N PHE A 247 -17.92 -5.42 13.44
CA PHE A 247 -17.11 -6.31 12.62
C PHE A 247 -15.67 -5.83 12.65
N LYS A 248 -14.73 -6.67 13.08
CA LYS A 248 -13.29 -6.39 13.03
C LYS A 248 -12.74 -6.73 11.65
N TYR A 249 -13.17 -5.95 10.66
CA TYR A 249 -12.94 -6.19 9.24
C TYR A 249 -12.41 -4.93 8.56
N PRO A 250 -11.32 -5.00 7.77
CA PRO A 250 -10.81 -3.86 7.03
C PRO A 250 -11.85 -3.28 6.08
N ASP A 251 -12.29 -2.04 6.34
CA ASP A 251 -13.30 -1.33 5.53
C ASP A 251 -12.93 0.12 5.18
N ALA A 252 -11.85 0.67 5.74
CA ALA A 252 -11.33 1.99 5.37
C ALA A 252 -10.59 1.98 4.02
N GLU A 253 -10.72 3.07 3.24
CA GLU A 253 -9.91 3.29 2.03
C GLU A 253 -8.40 3.24 2.35
N ALA A 254 -7.60 2.52 1.57
CA ALA A 254 -6.23 2.12 1.87
C ALA A 254 -5.32 2.24 0.63
N TYR A 255 -4.00 2.09 0.80
CA TYR A 255 -3.04 2.14 -0.30
C TYR A 255 -2.33 0.80 -0.47
N VAL A 256 -2.08 0.40 -1.73
CA VAL A 256 -1.17 -0.71 -2.04
C VAL A 256 0.27 -0.24 -1.80
N SER A 257 1.06 -1.05 -1.11
CA SER A 257 2.49 -0.82 -0.92
C SER A 257 3.31 -2.09 -1.11
N TYR A 258 4.60 -1.88 -1.40
CA TYR A 258 5.61 -2.94 -1.38
C TYR A 258 6.78 -2.50 -0.51
N SER A 259 7.36 -3.43 0.24
CA SER A 259 8.56 -3.17 1.04
C SER A 259 9.53 -4.32 1.09
N ILE A 260 10.80 -4.01 1.37
CA ILE A 260 11.80 -4.96 1.84
C ILE A 260 12.46 -4.37 3.08
N TRP A 261 12.60 -5.15 4.15
CA TRP A 261 13.04 -4.65 5.46
C TRP A 261 13.75 -5.72 6.32
N ASP A 262 14.42 -5.25 7.37
CA ASP A 262 15.16 -6.06 8.34
C ASP A 262 14.30 -6.33 9.58
N GLY A 263 13.52 -7.41 9.54
CA GLY A 263 12.81 -7.92 10.72
C GLY A 263 13.76 -8.52 11.76
N GLY A 264 14.96 -8.93 11.35
CA GLY A 264 15.97 -9.53 12.21
C GLY A 264 16.53 -8.59 13.27
N SER A 265 16.60 -7.28 13.00
CA SER A 265 16.96 -6.25 14.00
C SER A 265 15.77 -5.60 14.74
N GLY A 266 14.56 -6.12 14.54
CA GLY A 266 13.34 -5.71 15.24
C GLY A 266 13.26 -6.19 16.70
N ALA A 267 12.09 -6.00 17.32
CA ALA A 267 11.81 -6.54 18.65
C ALA A 267 11.92 -8.08 18.67
N LYS A 268 12.18 -8.70 19.82
CA LYS A 268 12.51 -10.13 19.91
C LYS A 268 11.51 -11.03 19.16
N GLY A 269 10.20 -10.82 19.34
CA GLY A 269 9.17 -11.61 18.64
C GLY A 269 9.22 -11.44 17.12
N THR A 270 9.45 -10.22 16.62
CA THR A 270 9.65 -9.93 15.20
C THR A 270 10.92 -10.58 14.65
N SER A 271 12.02 -10.52 15.40
CA SER A 271 13.29 -11.15 15.03
C SER A 271 13.15 -12.68 15.00
N ASP A 272 12.56 -13.29 16.03
CA ASP A 272 12.28 -14.73 16.08
C ASP A 272 11.40 -15.17 14.90
N TRP A 273 10.31 -14.45 14.62
CA TRP A 273 9.42 -14.68 13.48
C TRP A 273 10.14 -14.57 12.14
N ALA A 274 11.01 -13.56 11.99
CA ALA A 274 11.77 -13.33 10.77
C ALA A 274 12.86 -14.39 10.52
N GLY A 275 13.19 -15.24 11.51
CA GLY A 275 14.27 -16.23 11.45
C GLY A 275 15.61 -15.75 12.02
N GLY A 276 15.59 -14.77 12.92
CA GLY A 276 16.76 -14.17 13.55
C GLY A 276 17.43 -13.08 12.71
N ALA A 277 18.69 -12.80 13.01
CA ALA A 277 19.46 -11.75 12.33
C ALA A 277 19.86 -12.12 10.89
N ILE A 278 19.96 -11.11 10.02
CA ILE A 278 20.37 -11.24 8.62
C ILE A 278 21.78 -11.85 8.50
N GLN A 279 21.89 -12.95 7.75
CA GLN A 279 23.18 -13.53 7.40
C GLN A 279 23.78 -12.79 6.20
N TRP A 280 24.39 -11.65 6.51
CA TRP A 280 25.08 -10.80 5.54
C TRP A 280 26.11 -11.58 4.72
N GLY A 281 26.03 -11.46 3.40
CA GLY A 281 26.80 -12.26 2.44
C GLY A 281 25.96 -13.26 1.64
N GLN A 282 24.71 -13.52 2.04
CA GLN A 282 23.72 -14.29 1.26
C GLN A 282 22.97 -13.44 0.20
N GLY A 283 23.30 -12.16 0.08
CA GLY A 283 22.69 -11.22 -0.87
C GLY A 283 23.27 -11.31 -2.30
N PRO A 284 22.80 -10.47 -3.23
CA PRO A 284 22.02 -9.25 -3.00
C PRO A 284 20.56 -9.51 -2.59
N PHE A 285 20.06 -8.77 -1.60
CA PHE A 285 18.68 -8.84 -1.13
C PHE A 285 17.83 -7.85 -1.92
N VAL A 286 17.18 -8.32 -2.99
CA VAL A 286 16.37 -7.50 -3.90
C VAL A 286 15.01 -8.14 -4.09
N MET A 287 13.95 -7.46 -3.69
CA MET A 287 12.58 -7.76 -4.10
C MET A 287 12.35 -7.22 -5.51
N GLY A 288 11.67 -7.99 -6.36
CA GLY A 288 11.41 -7.62 -7.76
C GLY A 288 9.93 -7.73 -8.10
N VAL A 289 9.32 -6.63 -8.55
CA VAL A 289 7.89 -6.56 -8.94
C VAL A 289 7.77 -6.26 -10.42
N LYS A 290 7.23 -7.19 -11.21
CA LYS A 290 7.06 -7.03 -12.66
C LYS A 290 5.81 -6.26 -13.04
N SER A 291 4.69 -6.55 -12.38
CA SER A 291 3.41 -5.92 -12.71
C SER A 291 2.45 -5.89 -11.54
N LEU A 292 1.47 -4.98 -11.65
CA LEU A 292 0.29 -4.92 -10.79
C LEU A 292 -0.95 -4.72 -11.65
N THR A 293 -2.01 -5.48 -11.39
CA THR A 293 -3.36 -5.22 -11.90
C THR A 293 -4.26 -4.85 -10.73
N ILE A 294 -5.05 -3.79 -10.90
CA ILE A 294 -6.08 -3.37 -9.95
C ILE A 294 -7.41 -3.30 -10.70
N ASP A 295 -8.38 -4.07 -10.23
CA ASP A 295 -9.79 -3.93 -10.60
C ASP A 295 -10.54 -3.29 -9.44
N CYS A 296 -10.93 -2.02 -9.58
CA CYS A 296 -11.62 -1.26 -8.56
C CYS A 296 -13.05 -1.78 -8.36
N TYR A 297 -13.50 -1.85 -7.10
CA TYR A 297 -14.87 -2.22 -6.79
C TYR A 297 -15.86 -1.10 -7.13
N TYR A 298 -15.57 0.13 -6.68
CA TYR A 298 -16.37 1.31 -6.97
C TYR A 298 -15.90 2.00 -8.25
N LYS A 299 -16.60 1.73 -9.36
CA LYS A 299 -16.40 2.39 -10.66
C LYS A 299 -17.17 3.71 -10.70
N GLY A 300 -16.62 4.75 -11.32
CA GLY A 300 -17.25 6.07 -11.41
C GLY A 300 -16.92 7.02 -10.24
N ASN A 301 -16.03 6.61 -9.31
CA ASN A 301 -15.56 7.42 -8.18
C ASN A 301 -14.11 7.93 -8.41
N GLU A 302 -13.63 7.90 -9.65
CA GLU A 302 -12.27 8.28 -10.03
C GLU A 302 -12.10 9.82 -9.91
N THR A 303 -11.29 10.29 -8.95
CA THR A 303 -10.98 11.73 -8.85
C THR A 303 -9.95 12.17 -9.88
N THR A 304 -10.25 13.28 -10.57
CA THR A 304 -9.29 14.04 -11.36
C THR A 304 -8.32 14.75 -10.41
N TYR A 305 -7.03 14.45 -10.52
CA TYR A 305 -6.01 15.14 -9.73
C TYR A 305 -6.00 16.64 -10.06
N LYS A 306 -6.12 17.46 -9.02
CA LYS A 306 -5.85 18.89 -9.08
C LYS A 306 -4.51 19.12 -8.40
N PRO A 307 -3.43 19.49 -9.13
CA PRO A 307 -2.23 19.99 -8.47
C PRO A 307 -2.62 21.21 -7.64
N PRO A 308 -2.16 21.32 -6.37
CA PRO A 308 -2.43 22.51 -5.59
C PRO A 308 -1.89 23.70 -6.37
N SER A 309 -2.71 24.75 -6.50
CA SER A 309 -2.33 25.95 -7.22
C SER A 309 -0.99 26.42 -6.67
N SER A 310 0.07 26.32 -7.49
CA SER A 310 1.42 26.66 -7.07
C SER A 310 1.35 28.06 -6.48
N ALA A 311 1.93 28.21 -5.30
CA ALA A 311 1.71 29.39 -4.48
C ALA A 311 2.60 30.56 -4.98
N GLY A 312 2.68 30.73 -6.31
CA GLY A 312 3.56 31.60 -7.07
C GLY A 312 4.27 30.85 -8.20
N GLY A 313 3.57 30.45 -9.28
CA GLY A 313 4.27 29.80 -10.41
C GLY A 313 3.42 29.38 -11.61
N LYS A 314 2.92 30.36 -12.38
CA LYS A 314 2.29 30.23 -13.72
C LYS A 314 1.19 29.17 -13.88
N THR A 315 -0.06 29.62 -13.78
CA THR A 315 -1.15 29.01 -14.54
C THR A 315 -0.83 29.06 -16.03
N SER A 316 -1.05 27.96 -16.74
CA SER A 316 -1.48 28.01 -18.13
C SER A 316 -2.99 27.85 -18.10
N ASP A 317 -3.71 28.96 -18.01
CA ASP A 317 -5.16 28.97 -18.06
C ASP A 317 -5.60 28.39 -19.41
N SER A 318 -6.33 27.28 -19.38
CA SER A 318 -7.14 26.84 -20.50
C SER A 318 -8.52 27.41 -20.27
N GLU A 319 -8.82 28.52 -20.95
CA GLU A 319 -10.11 29.18 -20.88
C GLU A 319 -11.20 28.23 -21.42
N GLU A 320 -11.99 27.65 -20.52
CA GLU A 320 -13.29 27.07 -20.87
C GLU A 320 -14.22 28.23 -21.27
N ASN A 321 -14.39 28.40 -22.59
CA ASN A 321 -15.22 29.45 -23.14
C ASN A 321 -16.71 29.01 -23.14
N ASP A 322 -17.36 29.06 -21.98
CA ASP A 322 -18.83 29.01 -21.88
C ASP A 322 -19.41 30.35 -22.33
N SER A 323 -20.00 30.36 -23.52
CA SER A 323 -20.74 31.50 -24.05
C SER A 323 -22.23 31.15 -24.21
N SER A 324 -22.91 31.02 -23.07
CA SER A 324 -24.36 31.00 -23.00
C SER A 324 -24.93 32.43 -23.07
N ALA A 325 -25.60 32.78 -24.18
CA ALA A 325 -26.38 34.00 -24.31
C ALA A 325 -27.56 33.83 -25.28
N ASP A 326 -28.79 33.94 -24.76
CA ASP A 326 -30.02 34.12 -25.56
C ASP A 326 -30.08 35.56 -26.11
N ASP A 327 -30.49 35.77 -27.37
CA ASP A 327 -31.89 36.12 -27.71
C ASP A 327 -32.08 36.59 -29.19
N SER A 328 -33.16 36.07 -29.80
CA SER A 328 -34.02 36.57 -30.91
C SER A 328 -33.53 37.16 -32.24
N SER A 329 -34.09 36.57 -33.33
CA SER A 329 -34.60 37.15 -34.61
C SER A 329 -33.64 37.96 -35.53
N ASP A 330 -33.49 37.65 -36.83
CA ASP A 330 -34.55 37.67 -37.85
C ASP A 330 -34.29 36.76 -39.08
N ASP A 331 -35.32 36.55 -39.91
CA ASP A 331 -35.33 35.73 -41.15
C ASP A 331 -34.47 36.30 -42.30
N ASP A 332 -33.88 35.43 -43.15
CA ASP A 332 -34.27 35.38 -44.58
C ASP A 332 -33.88 34.08 -45.33
N LYS A 333 -34.52 33.84 -46.48
CA LYS A 333 -34.48 32.63 -47.32
C LYS A 333 -33.27 32.55 -48.26
N SER A 334 -32.86 31.32 -48.65
CA SER A 334 -33.25 30.73 -49.95
C SER A 334 -32.56 29.39 -50.33
N SER A 335 -33.39 28.46 -50.84
CA SER A 335 -33.14 27.49 -51.93
C SER A 335 -32.00 26.44 -51.88
N SER A 336 -32.45 25.16 -51.78
CA SER A 336 -32.24 24.05 -52.78
C SER A 336 -30.83 23.41 -52.92
N GLU A 337 -30.61 22.10 -53.12
CA GLU A 337 -31.41 20.91 -53.49
C GLU A 337 -30.90 19.67 -52.69
N LYS A 338 -31.73 18.81 -52.08
CA LYS A 338 -32.40 17.59 -52.60
C LYS A 338 -31.49 16.41 -53.03
N SER A 339 -31.82 15.22 -52.47
CA SER A 339 -31.48 13.83 -52.88
C SER A 339 -30.46 13.10 -51.97
N SER A 340 -30.70 11.87 -51.50
CA SER A 340 -31.96 11.10 -51.39
C SER A 340 -31.85 10.01 -50.32
N THR A 341 -32.96 9.70 -49.64
CA THR A 341 -33.12 8.51 -48.80
C THR A 341 -33.75 7.37 -49.57
N LYS A 342 -33.25 6.14 -49.38
CA LYS A 342 -34.10 4.94 -49.45
C LYS A 342 -33.55 3.78 -48.62
N SER A 343 -34.39 3.30 -47.70
CA SER A 343 -34.20 2.08 -46.90
C SER A 343 -34.98 0.90 -47.51
N SER A 344 -34.99 -0.25 -46.79
CA SER A 344 -35.59 -1.57 -47.13
C SER A 344 -34.78 -2.39 -48.16
N ASN A 345 -34.64 -3.72 -48.11
CA ASN A 345 -35.08 -4.79 -47.18
C ASN A 345 -34.22 -6.08 -47.44
N SER A 346 -34.22 -7.19 -46.68
CA SER A 346 -34.96 -7.64 -45.48
C SER A 346 -34.29 -8.86 -44.79
N THR A 347 -34.63 -9.08 -43.52
CA THR A 347 -34.71 -10.35 -42.75
C THR A 347 -34.37 -11.70 -43.40
N LYS A 348 -33.60 -12.55 -42.68
CA LYS A 348 -34.11 -13.87 -42.23
C LYS A 348 -33.28 -14.53 -41.11
N SER A 349 -33.99 -15.09 -40.12
CA SER A 349 -33.49 -16.02 -39.09
C SER A 349 -33.85 -17.48 -39.44
N ILE A 350 -33.21 -18.45 -38.78
CA ILE A 350 -33.49 -19.90 -38.54
C ILE A 350 -32.13 -20.45 -38.02
N ASP A 351 -31.89 -20.97 -36.81
CA ASP A 351 -32.66 -21.61 -35.72
C ASP A 351 -32.89 -23.13 -35.83
N THR A 352 -32.91 -23.83 -34.68
CA THR A 352 -33.10 -25.28 -34.42
C THR A 352 -31.94 -26.22 -34.83
N GLN A 353 -31.64 -27.35 -34.16
CA GLN A 353 -31.97 -27.92 -32.83
C GLN A 353 -30.85 -28.96 -32.49
N ASP A 354 -30.37 -29.07 -31.25
CA ASP A 354 -30.78 -30.03 -30.19
C ASP A 354 -30.52 -31.52 -30.51
N ASP A 355 -29.82 -32.21 -29.59
CA ASP A 355 -29.97 -33.65 -29.33
C ASP A 355 -29.25 -34.02 -28.00
N THR A 356 -30.03 -34.45 -27.03
CA THR A 356 -29.59 -34.98 -25.72
C THR A 356 -29.39 -36.50 -25.77
N ALA A 357 -28.44 -37.06 -25.01
CA ALA A 357 -28.52 -38.45 -24.53
C ALA A 357 -27.78 -38.64 -23.20
N ASP A 358 -28.52 -39.01 -22.16
CA ASP A 358 -28.01 -39.74 -20.99
C ASP A 358 -27.64 -41.18 -21.38
N GLU A 359 -26.70 -41.79 -20.67
CA GLU A 359 -26.83 -43.22 -20.34
C GLU A 359 -26.13 -43.55 -19.00
N GLN A 360 -26.81 -44.34 -18.16
CA GLN A 360 -26.32 -44.83 -16.86
C GLN A 360 -25.71 -46.24 -17.01
N ASP A 361 -24.76 -46.61 -16.15
CA ASP A 361 -25.05 -47.42 -14.94
C ASP A 361 -23.95 -48.43 -14.52
N SER A 362 -23.84 -48.60 -13.19
CA SER A 362 -23.54 -49.84 -12.46
C SER A 362 -22.14 -50.50 -12.44
N VAL A 363 -21.64 -50.64 -11.20
CA VAL A 363 -21.26 -51.88 -10.46
C VAL A 363 -19.91 -51.76 -9.76
N GLY A 364 -19.88 -51.99 -8.44
CA GLY A 364 -18.63 -52.23 -7.71
C GLY A 364 -18.64 -52.01 -6.20
N ASP A 365 -19.59 -52.58 -5.45
CA ASP A 365 -19.39 -52.82 -4.01
C ASP A 365 -18.30 -53.88 -3.80
N ASP A 366 -17.45 -53.72 -2.79
CA ASP A 366 -17.18 -54.83 -1.85
C ASP A 366 -16.55 -54.35 -0.53
N ALA A 367 -16.89 -55.05 0.55
CA ALA A 367 -16.61 -54.64 1.93
C ALA A 367 -15.52 -55.45 2.62
N ASN A 368 -14.78 -54.81 3.54
CA ASN A 368 -14.06 -55.43 4.65
C ASN A 368 -13.61 -54.31 5.61
N GLY A 369 -13.58 -54.44 6.94
CA GLY A 369 -13.92 -55.55 7.84
C GLY A 369 -13.50 -55.13 9.26
N GLU A 370 -14.25 -55.51 10.30
CA GLU A 370 -14.14 -54.95 11.66
C GLU A 370 -12.98 -55.53 12.51
N GLN A 371 -12.52 -54.74 13.50
CA GLN A 371 -12.11 -55.06 14.89
C GLN A 371 -11.21 -53.91 15.38
N GLN A 372 -11.60 -53.02 16.31
CA GLN A 372 -12.11 -53.18 17.69
C GLN A 372 -11.13 -53.89 18.64
N GLU A 373 -10.48 -53.09 19.50
CA GLU A 373 -10.11 -53.53 20.85
C GLU A 373 -10.37 -52.40 21.87
N THR A 374 -10.95 -52.78 23.00
CA THR A 374 -11.18 -51.97 24.21
C THR A 374 -9.92 -52.01 25.12
N ALA A 375 -9.69 -51.22 26.17
CA ALA A 375 -10.62 -50.69 27.19
C ALA A 375 -9.95 -49.66 28.13
N THR A 376 -10.76 -48.89 28.89
CA THR A 376 -10.61 -48.46 30.32
C THR A 376 -9.27 -47.96 30.89
N ASP A 377 -9.13 -47.05 31.86
CA ASP A 377 -9.95 -46.14 32.70
C ASP A 377 -8.97 -45.66 33.83
N GLY A 378 -9.27 -44.57 34.55
CA GLY A 378 -8.55 -44.11 35.77
C GLY A 378 -7.20 -43.40 35.56
N GLU A 379 -6.82 -42.30 36.23
CA GLU A 379 -7.24 -41.74 37.52
C GLU A 379 -6.78 -40.27 37.64
N VAL A 380 -7.34 -39.54 38.62
CA VAL A 380 -7.12 -38.11 38.90
C VAL A 380 -6.00 -37.91 39.94
N VAL A 381 -5.11 -36.94 39.73
CA VAL A 381 -4.31 -36.35 40.82
C VAL A 381 -4.37 -34.83 40.77
N ALA A 382 -4.57 -34.21 41.93
CA ALA A 382 -4.83 -32.78 42.09
C ALA A 382 -3.63 -32.01 42.69
N GLY A 383 -3.69 -30.67 42.59
CA GLY A 383 -2.76 -29.73 43.22
C GLY A 383 -1.89 -28.99 42.19
N THR A 384 -1.69 -27.67 42.26
CA THR A 384 -1.99 -26.71 43.34
C THR A 384 -2.36 -25.35 42.76
N ALA A 385 -3.21 -24.59 43.47
CA ALA A 385 -3.50 -23.20 43.15
C ALA A 385 -2.39 -22.28 43.70
N PHE A 386 -2.07 -21.21 42.98
CA PHE A 386 -1.51 -19.99 43.57
C PHE A 386 -2.11 -18.75 42.91
N ASP A 387 -2.63 -17.93 43.82
CA ASP A 387 -3.19 -16.58 43.77
C ASP A 387 -3.05 -15.72 42.50
N ALA A 388 -4.17 -15.09 42.16
CA ALA A 388 -4.19 -13.87 41.36
C ALA A 388 -4.01 -12.65 42.29
N GLU A 389 -3.03 -11.80 42.00
CA GLU A 389 -3.03 -10.40 42.45
C GLU A 389 -2.77 -9.46 41.27
N SER A 390 -3.47 -8.33 41.28
CA SER A 390 -3.51 -7.34 40.20
C SER A 390 -2.52 -6.20 40.43
N SER A 391 -1.74 -5.84 39.39
CA SER A 391 -1.09 -4.52 39.36
C SER A 391 -0.82 -4.03 37.93
N ASP A 392 -1.79 -4.18 37.02
CA ASP A 392 -1.66 -3.70 35.64
C ASP A 392 -2.08 -2.22 35.53
N ALA A 393 -1.10 -1.33 35.71
CA ALA A 393 -1.30 0.12 35.61
C ALA A 393 -0.03 0.88 35.17
N ARG A 394 0.77 0.34 34.23
CA ARG A 394 1.92 1.05 33.63
C ARG A 394 2.49 0.50 32.30
N ALA A 395 1.69 -0.19 31.50
CA ALA A 395 2.09 -0.76 30.20
C ALA A 395 1.42 -0.13 28.96
N LEU A 396 1.01 1.15 29.04
CA LEU A 396 0.71 1.98 27.86
C LEU A 396 1.97 2.76 27.45
N ILE A 397 2.09 3.11 26.15
CA ILE A 397 3.23 3.80 25.51
C ILE A 397 4.39 2.86 25.08
N ALA A 398 4.08 1.73 24.42
CA ALA A 398 5.10 0.85 23.81
C ALA A 398 4.61 0.06 22.57
N SER A 399 3.96 0.71 21.59
CA SER A 399 3.65 0.07 20.28
C SER A 399 3.68 1.02 19.07
N VAL A 400 3.37 2.30 19.22
CA VAL A 400 3.38 3.32 18.13
C VAL A 400 4.78 3.79 17.69
N GLY A 401 5.86 3.14 18.13
CA GLY A 401 7.23 3.67 18.08
C GLY A 401 8.07 3.36 16.84
N SER A 402 7.73 2.33 16.05
CA SER A 402 8.74 1.71 15.17
C SER A 402 8.88 2.29 13.74
N MET A 403 7.99 3.19 13.31
CA MET A 403 8.18 3.97 12.06
C MET A 403 8.67 5.42 12.31
N ALA A 404 8.60 5.91 13.55
CA ALA A 404 8.94 7.31 13.86
C ALA A 404 10.44 7.57 14.07
N ALA A 405 11.26 6.53 14.25
CA ALA A 405 12.67 6.67 14.62
C ALA A 405 13.65 6.88 13.43
N ALA A 406 13.22 6.64 12.19
CA ALA A 406 14.10 6.71 11.02
C ALA A 406 14.30 8.15 10.48
N LEU A 407 13.39 9.09 10.77
CA LEU A 407 13.34 10.39 10.08
C LEU A 407 14.12 11.54 10.75
N VAL A 408 14.76 11.32 11.89
CA VAL A 408 15.51 12.36 12.64
C VAL A 408 17.04 12.20 12.52
N ALA A 409 17.53 11.04 12.09
CA ALA A 409 18.97 10.77 12.00
C ALA A 409 19.62 11.25 10.67
N ALA A 410 18.84 11.57 9.64
CA ALA A 410 19.35 11.91 8.30
C ALA A 410 19.87 13.36 8.16
N TYR A 411 19.81 14.18 9.21
CA TYR A 411 20.28 15.57 9.22
C TYR A 411 21.26 15.84 10.38
N LEU A 412 22.23 14.95 10.59
CA LEU A 412 23.47 15.25 11.33
C LEU A 412 24.54 14.18 11.02
N PHE A 413 24.94 14.03 9.74
CA PHE A 413 26.31 13.80 9.24
C PHE A 413 26.33 13.57 7.73
#